data_AF-A0A3D5Z7F8-F1
#
_entry.id   AF-A0A3D5Z7F8-F1
#
_cell.length_a   1.000
_cell.length_b   1.000
_cell.length_c   1.000
_cell.angle_alpha   90.00
_cell.angle_beta   90.00
_cell.angle_gamma   90.00
#
_symmetry.space_group_name_H-M   'P 1'
#
loop_
_entity.id
_entity.type
_entity.pdbx_description
1 polymer ?
#
loop_
_entity_poly.entity_id
_entity_poly.type
_entity_poly.pdbx_seq_one_letter_code
_entity_poly.pdbx_strand_id
1 'polypeptide(L)'
;MNFKRKLWWAQHRTDVYKYGTILSLVLIVTISIIYFTYSKFTSKNEMTAYETTVEPFIKNDYFIASYIDGEWSNEIPGKNDGYVVDKIVCDNGAVGTWDNDEWGINIRNATKKIKCSVFFIVKPVSVIEKITTLAKTDTTNFATDDPDNNIRYIGANPNNYVYFNCSDYNNQSDSTCEKWRIIGVFKKMSKNYLSKEDLVKIIRNDSLGDIAWDRNDVNDWSKASLQTTLNGEYYNGTYKTGALKNDATRNAIESVVWNLGGTASYGSGSNVLASHFYGYERGTTVYSGNAPTWTGKIGLMYPSDYGYATSGGTTTNRATCLVTTLALNGWAESSDCYNNDYLHRDHQWTLTHSSSGSINVYIVYGGGNVSYDHADKTNKSVRPAAFLKSNILLSGVGDGSSNSPYQLKVG
;
A
#
# COMPACT_ATOMS: atom_id res chain seq x y z
N MET A 1 -55.97 -74.14 -11.21
CA MET A 1 -54.60 -74.40 -11.74
C MET A 1 -54.56 -75.86 -12.23
N ASN A 2 -54.53 -76.04 -13.54
CA ASN A 2 -54.89 -77.28 -14.24
C ASN A 2 -53.91 -78.43 -13.94
N PHE A 3 -54.39 -79.65 -13.67
CA PHE A 3 -53.60 -80.81 -13.24
C PHE A 3 -52.49 -81.17 -14.26
N LYS A 4 -52.73 -80.87 -15.55
CA LYS A 4 -51.72 -80.95 -16.63
C LYS A 4 -50.47 -80.11 -16.38
N ARG A 5 -50.61 -78.94 -15.74
CA ARG A 5 -49.50 -78.02 -15.47
C ARG A 5 -48.61 -78.56 -14.33
N LYS A 6 -49.16 -79.22 -13.31
CA LYS A 6 -48.38 -79.81 -12.21
C LYS A 6 -47.54 -81.02 -12.65
N LEU A 7 -48.05 -81.88 -13.53
CA LEU A 7 -47.29 -83.00 -14.08
C LEU A 7 -46.14 -82.55 -14.98
N TRP A 8 -46.36 -81.53 -15.81
CA TRP A 8 -45.33 -80.98 -16.70
C TRP A 8 -44.10 -80.48 -15.93
N TRP A 9 -44.31 -79.76 -14.82
CA TRP A 9 -43.25 -79.27 -13.93
C TRP A 9 -42.51 -80.39 -13.20
N ALA A 10 -43.17 -81.51 -12.89
CA ALA A 10 -42.52 -82.66 -12.26
C ALA A 10 -41.66 -83.46 -13.25
N GLN A 11 -42.10 -83.58 -14.50
CA GLN A 11 -41.42 -84.36 -15.54
C GLN A 11 -40.22 -83.63 -16.15
N HIS A 12 -40.27 -82.30 -16.25
CA HIS A 12 -39.21 -81.47 -16.83
C HIS A 12 -38.40 -80.72 -15.75
N ARG A 13 -38.53 -81.12 -14.48
CA ARG A 13 -37.88 -80.45 -13.34
C ARG A 13 -36.37 -80.35 -13.53
N THR A 14 -35.72 -81.44 -13.94
CA THR A 14 -34.28 -81.52 -14.21
C THR A 14 -33.87 -80.63 -15.38
N ASP A 15 -34.65 -80.59 -16.46
CA ASP A 15 -34.34 -79.74 -17.62
C ASP A 15 -34.51 -78.26 -17.29
N VAL A 16 -35.56 -77.89 -16.54
CA VAL A 16 -35.77 -76.50 -16.12
C VAL A 16 -34.66 -76.01 -15.19
N TYR A 17 -34.17 -76.84 -14.26
CA TYR A 17 -33.00 -76.48 -13.46
C TYR A 17 -31.72 -76.36 -14.30
N LYS A 18 -31.53 -77.21 -15.30
CA LYS A 18 -30.37 -77.20 -16.19
C LYS A 18 -30.36 -75.95 -17.09
N TYR A 19 -31.49 -75.58 -17.67
CA TYR A 19 -31.61 -74.35 -18.46
C TYR A 19 -31.57 -73.10 -17.57
N GLY A 20 -32.14 -73.16 -16.36
CA GLY A 20 -32.08 -72.07 -15.39
C GLY A 20 -30.66 -71.75 -14.90
N THR A 21 -29.84 -72.77 -14.63
CA THR A 21 -28.43 -72.58 -14.25
C THR A 21 -27.59 -72.06 -15.41
N ILE A 22 -27.79 -72.57 -16.63
CA ILE A 22 -27.12 -72.05 -17.84
C ILE A 22 -27.49 -70.58 -18.09
N LEU A 23 -28.77 -70.23 -18.00
CA LEU A 23 -29.24 -68.86 -18.22
C LEU A 23 -28.64 -67.89 -17.18
N SER A 24 -28.56 -68.31 -15.91
CA SER A 24 -27.97 -67.51 -14.84
C SER A 24 -26.46 -67.31 -15.04
N LEU A 25 -25.73 -68.34 -15.46
CA LEU A 25 -24.31 -68.24 -15.79
C LEU A 25 -24.06 -67.29 -16.98
N VAL A 26 -24.87 -67.38 -18.04
CA VAL A 26 -24.78 -66.48 -19.20
C VAL A 26 -25.08 -65.04 -18.79
N LEU A 27 -26.04 -64.81 -17.90
CA LEU A 27 -26.36 -63.48 -17.38
C LEU A 27 -25.19 -62.89 -16.56
N ILE A 28 -24.56 -63.69 -15.70
CA ILE A 28 -23.41 -63.24 -14.89
C ILE A 28 -22.21 -62.93 -15.79
N VAL A 29 -21.94 -63.78 -16.79
CA VAL A 29 -20.85 -63.57 -17.74
C VAL A 29 -21.10 -62.33 -18.61
N THR A 30 -22.32 -62.10 -19.08
CA THR A 30 -22.66 -60.92 -19.89
C THR A 30 -22.57 -59.63 -19.08
N ILE A 31 -23.05 -59.60 -17.83
CA ILE A 31 -22.89 -58.45 -16.93
C ILE A 31 -21.40 -58.20 -16.64
N SER A 32 -20.61 -59.26 -16.42
CA SER A 32 -19.17 -59.14 -16.19
C SER A 32 -18.43 -58.61 -17.43
N ILE A 33 -18.82 -59.05 -18.63
CA ILE A 33 -18.27 -58.54 -19.90
C ILE A 33 -18.65 -57.07 -20.07
N ILE A 34 -19.90 -56.67 -19.79
CA ILE A 34 -20.34 -55.27 -19.85
C ILE A 34 -19.57 -54.42 -18.85
N TYR A 35 -19.36 -54.89 -17.62
CA TYR A 35 -18.59 -54.15 -16.62
C TYR A 35 -17.11 -54.04 -17.01
N PHE A 36 -16.54 -55.12 -17.57
CA PHE A 36 -15.17 -55.14 -18.04
C PHE A 36 -14.98 -54.26 -19.28
N THR A 37 -15.93 -54.24 -20.22
CA THR A 37 -15.89 -53.34 -21.38
C THR A 37 -16.15 -51.90 -20.96
N TYR A 38 -17.06 -51.62 -20.04
CA TYR A 38 -17.26 -50.25 -19.54
C TYR A 38 -16.01 -49.74 -18.79
N SER A 39 -15.38 -50.59 -17.96
CA SER A 39 -14.15 -50.27 -17.24
C SER A 39 -12.92 -50.14 -18.15
N LYS A 40 -12.88 -50.80 -19.33
CA LYS A 40 -11.77 -50.69 -20.29
C LYS A 40 -12.00 -49.72 -21.45
N PHE A 41 -13.25 -49.36 -21.77
CA PHE A 41 -13.59 -48.63 -23.00
C PHE A 41 -14.42 -47.35 -22.79
N THR A 42 -14.64 -46.86 -21.57
CA THR A 42 -15.04 -45.44 -21.42
C THR A 42 -13.82 -44.53 -21.50
N SER A 43 -13.32 -44.32 -22.72
CA SER A 43 -12.62 -43.08 -23.06
C SER A 43 -13.67 -42.01 -23.35
N LYS A 44 -13.61 -40.88 -22.65
CA LYS A 44 -14.26 -39.67 -23.15
C LYS A 44 -13.54 -39.29 -24.44
N ASN A 45 -14.29 -39.11 -25.52
CA ASN A 45 -13.76 -38.60 -26.78
C ASN A 45 -13.28 -37.16 -26.56
N GLU A 46 -12.01 -36.99 -26.23
CA GLU A 46 -11.26 -35.80 -26.61
C GLU A 46 -10.40 -36.18 -27.82
N MET A 47 -10.86 -35.71 -28.98
CA MET A 47 -10.07 -35.23 -30.10
C MET A 47 -8.85 -36.07 -30.49
N THR A 48 -8.99 -36.82 -31.58
CA THR A 48 -7.94 -37.40 -32.45
C THR A 48 -6.51 -36.97 -32.12
N ALA A 49 -5.85 -37.72 -31.23
CA ALA A 49 -4.41 -37.66 -31.09
C ALA A 49 -3.80 -38.53 -32.20
N TYR A 50 -3.07 -37.90 -33.10
CA TYR A 50 -2.10 -38.62 -33.93
C TYR A 50 -1.06 -39.22 -32.98
N GLU A 51 -0.96 -40.55 -32.93
CA GLU A 51 0.11 -41.25 -32.21
C GLU A 51 1.45 -40.94 -32.89
N THR A 52 2.10 -39.85 -32.47
CA THR A 52 3.55 -39.74 -32.57
C THR A 52 4.16 -40.49 -31.40
N THR A 53 5.26 -41.20 -31.65
CA THR A 53 6.11 -41.97 -30.72
C THR A 53 6.72 -41.11 -29.60
N VAL A 54 5.89 -40.46 -28.80
CA VAL A 54 6.27 -39.71 -27.61
C VAL A 54 5.77 -40.54 -26.43
N GLU A 55 6.65 -40.84 -25.46
CA GLU A 55 6.28 -41.55 -24.24
C GLU A 55 4.99 -40.98 -23.63
N PRO A 56 4.07 -41.83 -23.12
CA PRO A 56 2.81 -41.36 -22.60
C PRO A 56 3.03 -40.35 -21.48
N PHE A 57 2.50 -39.14 -21.67
CA PHE A 57 2.51 -38.06 -20.69
C PHE A 57 2.00 -38.60 -19.34
N ILE A 58 2.86 -38.60 -18.31
CA ILE A 58 2.48 -39.03 -16.97
C ILE A 58 1.40 -38.05 -16.47
N LYS A 59 0.20 -38.57 -16.28
CA LYS A 59 -0.94 -37.85 -15.70
C LYS A 59 -0.48 -37.23 -14.36
N ASN A 60 -0.47 -35.89 -14.29
CA ASN A 60 -0.02 -35.00 -13.18
C ASN A 60 1.37 -34.36 -13.31
N ASP A 61 2.06 -34.48 -14.45
CA ASP A 61 3.35 -33.79 -14.68
C ASP A 61 3.13 -32.45 -15.41
N TYR A 62 3.02 -31.34 -14.67
CA TYR A 62 2.90 -30.00 -15.27
C TYR A 62 4.23 -29.58 -15.90
N PHE A 63 4.24 -29.35 -17.22
CA PHE A 63 5.43 -28.90 -17.96
C PHE A 63 5.68 -27.40 -17.81
N ILE A 64 4.61 -26.63 -17.63
CA ILE A 64 4.63 -25.22 -17.28
C ILE A 64 3.68 -25.03 -16.10
N ALA A 65 4.20 -24.52 -14.99
CA ALA A 65 3.40 -24.15 -13.82
C ALA A 65 3.33 -22.64 -13.69
N SER A 66 2.15 -22.09 -13.42
CA SER A 66 1.99 -20.67 -13.09
C SER A 66 1.85 -20.50 -11.59
N TYR A 67 2.47 -19.45 -11.08
CA TYR A 67 2.32 -19.01 -9.71
C TYR A 67 1.88 -17.55 -9.74
N ILE A 68 0.80 -17.21 -9.05
CA ILE A 68 0.29 -15.84 -8.92
C ILE A 68 0.53 -15.44 -7.47
N ASP A 69 1.33 -14.39 -7.26
CA ASP A 69 1.71 -13.92 -5.92
C ASP A 69 2.27 -15.02 -5.01
N GLY A 70 3.00 -15.98 -5.61
CA GLY A 70 3.64 -17.10 -4.92
C GLY A 70 2.75 -18.32 -4.70
N GLU A 71 1.45 -18.24 -4.98
CA GLU A 71 0.53 -19.37 -4.91
C GLU A 71 0.39 -20.06 -6.26
N TRP A 72 0.31 -21.39 -6.26
CA TRP A 72 0.13 -22.17 -7.49
C TRP A 72 -1.25 -21.91 -8.11
N SER A 73 -1.29 -21.72 -9.42
CA SER A 73 -2.51 -21.45 -10.17
C SER A 73 -2.72 -22.47 -11.29
N ASN A 74 -3.98 -22.78 -11.56
CA ASN A 74 -4.39 -23.51 -12.77
C ASN A 74 -4.46 -22.61 -14.01
N GLU A 75 -4.40 -21.29 -13.81
CA GLU A 75 -4.59 -20.28 -14.84
C GLU A 75 -3.34 -19.39 -14.96
N ILE A 76 -3.07 -18.93 -16.17
CA ILE A 76 -2.06 -17.92 -16.46
C ILE A 76 -2.81 -16.59 -16.61
N PRO A 77 -2.46 -15.53 -15.87
CA PRO A 77 -3.08 -14.22 -16.04
C PRO A 77 -3.02 -13.77 -17.50
N GLY A 78 -4.07 -13.13 -18.01
CA GLY A 78 -4.07 -12.49 -19.32
C GLY A 78 -3.22 -11.21 -19.36
N LYS A 79 -2.85 -10.79 -20.58
CA LYS A 79 -1.99 -9.61 -20.83
C LYS A 79 -2.47 -8.33 -20.16
N ASN A 80 -3.79 -8.17 -20.01
CA ASN A 80 -4.42 -6.97 -19.48
C ASN A 80 -4.96 -7.14 -18.06
N ASP A 81 -4.62 -8.24 -17.38
CA ASP A 81 -5.17 -8.58 -16.06
C ASP A 81 -4.41 -7.88 -14.93
N GLY A 82 -3.46 -7.00 -15.25
CA GLY A 82 -2.71 -6.20 -14.27
C GLY A 82 -1.51 -6.91 -13.66
N TYR A 83 -1.11 -8.08 -14.19
CA TYR A 83 0.07 -8.82 -13.75
C TYR A 83 1.27 -8.61 -14.68
N VAL A 84 2.46 -8.84 -14.14
CA VAL A 84 3.73 -8.93 -14.89
C VAL A 84 4.48 -10.18 -14.44
N VAL A 85 5.36 -10.70 -15.30
CA VAL A 85 6.24 -11.83 -14.91
C VAL A 85 7.36 -11.32 -14.01
N ASP A 86 7.44 -11.87 -12.80
CA ASP A 86 8.50 -11.64 -11.82
C ASP A 86 9.77 -12.40 -12.21
N LYS A 87 9.62 -13.72 -12.41
CA LYS A 87 10.72 -14.60 -12.80
C LYS A 87 10.22 -15.88 -13.47
N ILE A 88 11.13 -16.53 -14.19
CA ILE A 88 10.92 -17.86 -14.77
C ILE A 88 12.05 -18.75 -14.30
N VAL A 89 11.70 -19.92 -13.76
CA VAL A 89 12.65 -20.93 -13.30
C VAL A 89 12.44 -22.20 -14.10
N CYS A 90 13.45 -22.65 -14.83
CA CYS A 90 13.39 -23.87 -15.62
C CYS A 90 14.46 -24.87 -15.16
N ASP A 91 14.11 -26.16 -15.20
CA ASP A 91 15.03 -27.25 -14.86
C ASP A 91 15.95 -27.62 -16.04
N ASN A 92 16.95 -28.46 -15.76
CA ASN A 92 17.82 -29.09 -16.76
C ASN A 92 18.61 -28.11 -17.65
N GLY A 93 18.92 -26.93 -17.14
CA GLY A 93 19.75 -25.93 -17.81
C GLY A 93 19.05 -25.15 -18.92
N ALA A 94 17.73 -25.31 -19.06
CA ALA A 94 16.93 -24.48 -19.95
C ALA A 94 16.75 -23.06 -19.37
N VAL A 95 16.57 -22.10 -20.25
CA VAL A 95 16.37 -20.69 -19.89
C VAL A 95 15.04 -20.23 -20.45
N GLY A 96 14.15 -19.76 -19.58
CA GLY A 96 12.86 -19.18 -19.96
C GLY A 96 12.92 -17.65 -19.95
N THR A 97 12.32 -17.04 -20.96
CA THR A 97 12.13 -15.58 -21.07
C THR A 97 10.67 -15.29 -21.41
N TRP A 98 10.14 -14.13 -21.02
CA TRP A 98 8.75 -13.74 -21.31
C TRP A 98 8.72 -12.65 -22.37
N ASP A 99 7.86 -12.83 -23.37
CA ASP A 99 7.53 -11.81 -24.36
C ASP A 99 6.25 -11.10 -23.91
N ASN A 100 6.36 -9.80 -23.59
CA ASN A 100 5.22 -9.01 -23.14
C ASN A 100 4.29 -8.59 -24.30
N ASP A 101 4.80 -8.55 -25.53
CA ASP A 101 4.02 -8.16 -26.69
C ASP A 101 3.14 -9.32 -27.16
N GLU A 102 3.70 -10.51 -27.22
CA GLU A 102 2.98 -11.75 -27.56
C GLU A 102 2.30 -12.40 -26.35
N TRP A 103 2.61 -11.95 -25.14
CA TRP A 103 2.16 -12.55 -23.88
C TRP A 103 2.47 -14.06 -23.82
N GLY A 104 3.72 -14.40 -24.14
CA GLY A 104 4.15 -15.79 -24.33
C GLY A 104 5.52 -16.07 -23.71
N ILE A 105 5.81 -17.34 -23.46
CA ILE A 105 7.11 -17.80 -22.95
C ILE A 105 8.00 -18.29 -24.10
N ASN A 106 9.26 -17.83 -24.13
CA ASN A 106 10.31 -18.32 -25.00
C ASN A 106 11.32 -19.15 -24.18
N ILE A 107 11.46 -20.42 -24.54
CA ILE A 107 12.36 -21.36 -23.86
C ILE A 107 13.55 -21.67 -24.77
N ARG A 108 14.76 -21.53 -24.22
CA ARG A 108 16.04 -21.83 -24.89
C ARG A 108 16.81 -22.92 -24.15
N ASN A 109 17.75 -23.56 -24.85
CA ASN A 109 18.58 -24.66 -24.32
C ASN A 109 17.80 -25.86 -23.76
N ALA A 110 16.64 -26.17 -24.33
CA ALA A 110 15.83 -27.33 -23.95
C ALA A 110 16.41 -28.65 -24.53
N THR A 111 17.57 -29.08 -24.04
CA THR A 111 18.26 -30.30 -24.54
C THR A 111 17.78 -31.60 -23.89
N LYS A 112 16.88 -31.52 -22.90
CA LYS A 112 16.29 -32.64 -22.13
C LYS A 112 14.82 -32.34 -21.86
N LYS A 113 14.07 -33.29 -21.27
CA LYS A 113 12.74 -33.01 -20.71
C LYS A 113 12.84 -31.88 -19.67
N ILE A 114 12.03 -30.84 -19.79
CA ILE A 114 12.09 -29.66 -18.91
C ILE A 114 10.76 -29.43 -18.18
N LYS A 115 10.86 -28.75 -17.05
CA LYS A 115 9.74 -28.10 -16.37
C LYS A 115 10.11 -26.64 -16.15
N CYS A 116 9.17 -25.75 -16.38
CA CYS A 116 9.34 -24.33 -16.11
C CYS A 116 8.23 -23.83 -15.20
N SER A 117 8.58 -23.00 -14.22
CA SER A 117 7.65 -22.28 -13.37
C SER A 117 7.71 -20.79 -13.70
N VAL A 118 6.57 -20.21 -14.04
CA VAL A 118 6.42 -18.77 -14.31
C VAL A 118 5.72 -18.12 -13.13
N PHE A 119 6.37 -17.12 -12.55
CA PHE A 119 5.85 -16.38 -11.40
C PHE A 119 5.31 -15.04 -11.88
N PHE A 120 4.05 -14.77 -11.59
CA PHE A 120 3.35 -13.52 -11.88
C PHE A 120 3.15 -12.74 -10.58
N ILE A 121 3.32 -11.43 -10.68
CA ILE A 121 3.07 -10.48 -9.61
C ILE A 121 2.23 -9.33 -10.14
N VAL A 122 1.49 -8.66 -9.26
CA VAL A 122 0.79 -7.43 -9.63
C VAL A 122 1.79 -6.41 -10.16
N LYS A 123 1.42 -5.74 -11.26
CA LYS A 123 2.25 -4.71 -11.90
C LYS A 123 2.58 -3.60 -10.90
N PRO A 124 3.86 -3.34 -10.60
CA PRO A 124 4.24 -2.24 -9.74
C PRO A 124 3.85 -0.91 -10.37
N VAL A 125 3.31 0.00 -9.55
CA VAL A 125 2.86 1.33 -9.98
C VAL A 125 3.58 2.38 -9.14
N SER A 126 3.98 3.50 -9.74
CA SER A 126 4.53 4.63 -8.96
C SER A 126 3.51 5.09 -7.91
N VAL A 127 3.99 5.41 -6.69
CA VAL A 127 3.10 5.97 -5.65
C VAL A 127 2.40 7.23 -6.16
N ILE A 128 3.12 8.07 -6.92
CA ILE A 128 2.59 9.31 -7.50
C ILE A 128 1.49 9.01 -8.52
N GLU A 129 1.72 8.05 -9.42
CA GLU A 129 0.75 7.66 -10.44
C GLU A 129 -0.52 7.09 -9.81
N LYS A 130 -0.38 6.24 -8.80
CA LYS A 130 -1.51 5.67 -8.05
C LYS A 130 -2.37 6.78 -7.43
N ILE A 131 -1.77 7.69 -6.67
CA ILE A 131 -2.48 8.78 -6.01
C ILE A 131 -3.12 9.73 -7.02
N THR A 132 -2.39 10.09 -8.09
CA THR A 132 -2.89 10.96 -9.16
C THR A 132 -4.10 10.35 -9.87
N THR A 133 -4.10 9.03 -10.05
CA THR A 133 -5.23 8.32 -10.67
C THR A 133 -6.44 8.31 -9.75
N LEU A 134 -6.26 8.00 -8.46
CA LEU A 134 -7.34 8.01 -7.47
C LEU A 134 -7.99 9.38 -7.34
N ALA A 135 -7.18 10.44 -7.24
CA ALA A 135 -7.66 11.82 -7.05
C ALA A 135 -8.47 12.38 -8.24
N LYS A 136 -8.41 11.75 -9.42
CA LYS A 136 -9.26 12.12 -10.56
C LYS A 136 -10.72 11.70 -10.39
N THR A 137 -10.96 10.62 -9.64
CA THR A 137 -12.29 10.02 -9.48
C THR A 137 -12.83 10.14 -8.07
N ASP A 138 -11.96 10.16 -7.07
CA ASP A 138 -12.30 10.23 -5.65
C ASP A 138 -12.17 11.66 -5.15
N THR A 139 -13.29 12.41 -5.18
CA THR A 139 -13.36 13.78 -4.65
C THR A 139 -13.76 13.83 -3.18
N THR A 140 -13.95 12.68 -2.52
CA THR A 140 -14.34 12.62 -1.11
C THR A 140 -13.13 12.45 -0.20
N ASN A 141 -12.13 11.68 -0.64
CA ASN A 141 -10.89 11.46 0.10
C ASN A 141 -9.71 12.30 -0.42
N PHE A 142 -9.87 13.03 -1.52
CA PHE A 142 -8.82 13.89 -2.08
C PHE A 142 -9.29 15.32 -2.35
N ALA A 143 -8.37 16.27 -2.20
CA ALA A 143 -8.53 17.64 -2.64
C ALA A 143 -7.28 18.17 -3.35
N THR A 144 -7.47 19.19 -4.18
CA THR A 144 -6.42 19.88 -4.93
C THR A 144 -6.52 21.41 -4.82
N ASP A 145 -7.20 21.89 -3.79
CA ASP A 145 -7.57 23.29 -3.53
C ASP A 145 -6.53 24.06 -2.70
N ASP A 146 -5.33 23.52 -2.53
CA ASP A 146 -4.20 24.26 -1.97
C ASP A 146 -3.52 25.14 -3.04
N PRO A 147 -2.73 26.17 -2.66
CA PRO A 147 -2.25 27.17 -3.61
C PRO A 147 -1.35 26.63 -4.74
N ASP A 148 -0.59 25.54 -4.52
CA ASP A 148 0.24 24.91 -5.56
C ASP A 148 -0.49 23.77 -6.30
N ASN A 149 -1.79 23.57 -6.02
CA ASN A 149 -2.62 22.47 -6.53
C ASN A 149 -2.01 21.09 -6.23
N ASN A 150 -1.43 20.91 -5.05
CA ASN A 150 -0.97 19.60 -4.58
C ASN A 150 -2.17 18.66 -4.43
N ILE A 151 -1.95 17.36 -4.56
CA ILE A 151 -2.99 16.37 -4.30
C ILE A 151 -2.86 15.96 -2.84
N ARG A 152 -3.90 16.19 -2.03
CA ARG A 152 -3.88 15.87 -0.59
C ARG A 152 -4.97 14.87 -0.26
N TYR A 153 -4.65 13.93 0.62
CA TYR A 153 -5.68 13.16 1.30
C TYR A 153 -6.42 14.04 2.30
N ILE A 154 -7.72 13.82 2.45
CA ILE A 154 -8.60 14.58 3.35
C ILE A 154 -9.59 13.67 4.09
N GLY A 155 -10.14 14.14 5.20
CA GLY A 155 -11.19 13.47 5.97
C GLY A 155 -10.72 12.81 7.25
N ALA A 156 -11.66 12.28 8.03
CA ALA A 156 -11.39 11.67 9.33
C ALA A 156 -10.51 10.40 9.24
N ASN A 157 -10.78 9.56 8.23
CA ASN A 157 -10.08 8.30 8.04
C ASN A 157 -10.01 7.88 6.56
N PRO A 158 -9.32 8.66 5.71
CA PRO A 158 -9.05 8.24 4.34
C PRO A 158 -8.16 6.98 4.32
N ASN A 159 -8.24 6.24 3.21
CA ASN A 159 -7.38 5.09 2.93
C ASN A 159 -5.98 5.57 2.48
N ASN A 160 -5.21 6.13 3.41
CA ASN A 160 -3.88 6.68 3.17
C ASN A 160 -2.78 6.07 4.05
N TYR A 161 -2.98 4.87 4.59
CA TYR A 161 -1.93 4.14 5.30
C TYR A 161 -0.94 3.51 4.32
N VAL A 162 0.33 3.52 4.71
CA VAL A 162 1.44 2.85 4.01
C VAL A 162 2.34 2.17 5.03
N TYR A 163 2.78 0.96 4.72
CA TYR A 163 3.84 0.30 5.47
C TYR A 163 5.19 0.95 5.16
N PHE A 164 5.87 1.39 6.20
CA PHE A 164 7.18 2.02 6.09
C PHE A 164 8.06 1.64 7.28
N ASN A 165 9.36 1.88 7.17
CA ASN A 165 10.33 1.49 8.19
C ASN A 165 10.22 -0.01 8.56
N CYS A 166 10.23 -0.87 7.54
CA CYS A 166 10.07 -2.32 7.68
C CYS A 166 11.41 -2.98 8.01
N SER A 167 11.44 -3.99 8.89
CA SER A 167 12.60 -4.88 9.04
C SER A 167 12.80 -5.77 7.81
N ASP A 168 11.70 -6.13 7.14
CA ASP A 168 11.67 -6.91 5.91
C ASP A 168 10.59 -6.37 4.97
N TYR A 169 11.02 -5.77 3.85
CA TYR A 169 10.12 -5.24 2.81
C TYR A 169 9.58 -6.31 1.85
N ASN A 170 10.14 -7.52 1.87
CA ASN A 170 9.58 -8.64 1.11
C ASN A 170 8.37 -9.25 1.83
N ASN A 171 8.25 -9.04 3.15
CA ASN A 171 7.19 -9.59 3.99
C ASN A 171 6.54 -8.48 4.84
N GLN A 172 5.89 -7.52 4.19
CA GLN A 172 5.32 -6.33 4.86
C GLN A 172 4.04 -6.66 5.63
N SER A 173 4.05 -6.40 6.93
CA SER A 173 2.92 -6.56 7.84
C SER A 173 3.10 -5.71 9.10
N ASP A 174 2.10 -5.66 9.98
CA ASP A 174 2.18 -4.99 11.29
C ASP A 174 3.33 -5.50 12.19
N SER A 175 3.85 -6.71 11.97
CA SER A 175 4.97 -7.26 12.75
C SER A 175 6.34 -6.85 12.21
N THR A 176 6.43 -6.51 10.92
CA THR A 176 7.69 -6.13 10.27
C THR A 176 7.81 -4.62 10.06
N CYS A 177 6.69 -3.93 9.88
CA CYS A 177 6.62 -2.53 9.47
C CYS A 177 5.98 -1.61 10.51
N GLU A 178 6.26 -0.31 10.39
CA GLU A 178 5.46 0.73 11.03
C GLU A 178 4.36 1.21 10.09
N LYS A 179 3.23 1.68 10.64
CA LYS A 179 2.21 2.39 9.87
C LYS A 179 2.55 3.86 9.75
N TRP A 180 2.61 4.33 8.52
CA TRP A 180 2.74 5.74 8.17
C TRP A 180 1.50 6.17 7.38
N ARG A 181 1.24 7.48 7.36
CA ARG A 181 0.14 8.10 6.61
C ARG A 181 0.73 8.88 5.44
N ILE A 182 0.16 8.73 4.26
CA ILE A 182 0.46 9.57 3.11
C ILE A 182 -0.33 10.87 3.25
N ILE A 183 0.38 12.01 3.29
CA ILE A 183 -0.26 13.32 3.28
C ILE A 183 -0.77 13.64 1.88
N GLY A 184 0.07 13.39 0.86
CA GLY A 184 -0.28 13.69 -0.52
C GLY A 184 0.91 13.69 -1.47
N VAL A 185 0.63 14.04 -2.73
CA VAL A 185 1.62 14.35 -3.76
C VAL A 185 1.80 15.86 -3.80
N PHE A 186 3.01 16.30 -3.50
CA PHE A 186 3.40 17.69 -3.52
C PHE A 186 4.19 17.99 -4.78
N LYS A 187 3.77 19.02 -5.49
CA LYS A 187 4.30 19.38 -6.80
C LYS A 187 5.55 20.24 -6.65
N LYS A 188 6.50 20.05 -7.57
CA LYS A 188 7.69 20.91 -7.74
C LYS A 188 8.49 21.11 -6.44
N MET A 189 8.61 20.06 -5.63
CA MET A 189 9.42 20.06 -4.42
C MET A 189 10.89 20.24 -4.78
N SER A 190 11.52 21.27 -4.21
CA SER A 190 12.94 21.55 -4.41
C SER A 190 13.78 20.51 -3.66
N LYS A 191 14.63 19.78 -4.38
CA LYS A 191 15.65 18.89 -3.79
C LYS A 191 16.93 19.67 -3.46
N ASN A 192 17.20 20.71 -4.26
CA ASN A 192 18.26 21.70 -4.12
C ASN A 192 17.85 22.95 -4.94
N TYR A 193 18.74 23.93 -5.07
CA TYR A 193 18.45 25.17 -5.81
C TYR A 193 18.13 24.99 -7.31
N LEU A 194 18.48 23.84 -7.91
CA LEU A 194 18.42 23.62 -9.36
C LEU A 194 17.43 22.54 -9.81
N SER A 195 16.99 21.64 -8.92
CA SER A 195 16.11 20.52 -9.28
C SER A 195 14.82 20.51 -8.46
N LYS A 196 13.69 20.43 -9.17
CA LYS A 196 12.34 20.29 -8.60
C LYS A 196 11.66 19.06 -9.18
N GLU A 197 10.98 18.29 -8.33
CA GLU A 197 10.24 17.09 -8.71
C GLU A 197 8.94 17.00 -7.91
N ASP A 198 7.95 16.29 -8.44
CA ASP A 198 6.77 15.94 -7.67
C ASP A 198 7.14 14.79 -6.73
N LEU A 199 6.81 14.92 -5.44
CA LEU A 199 7.20 13.95 -4.40
C LEU A 199 6.02 13.62 -3.49
N VAL A 200 6.05 12.43 -2.90
CA VAL A 200 5.04 12.00 -1.93
C VAL A 200 5.49 12.36 -0.54
N LYS A 201 4.69 13.14 0.20
CA LYS A 201 4.93 13.41 1.62
C LYS A 201 4.23 12.37 2.48
N ILE A 202 4.96 11.79 3.42
CA ILE A 202 4.45 10.85 4.42
C ILE A 202 4.72 11.37 5.83
N ILE A 203 3.92 10.92 6.79
CA ILE A 203 4.07 11.21 8.21
C ILE A 203 3.88 9.93 9.02
N ARG A 204 4.71 9.72 10.03
CA ARG A 204 4.56 8.58 10.95
C ARG A 204 3.20 8.62 11.61
N ASN A 205 2.48 7.48 11.68
CA ASN A 205 1.16 7.47 12.32
C ASN A 205 1.26 7.70 13.83
N ASP A 206 2.25 7.06 14.46
CA ASP A 206 2.45 7.09 15.90
C ASP A 206 3.56 8.06 16.32
N SER A 207 3.40 8.65 17.51
CA SER A 207 4.37 9.58 18.08
C SER A 207 5.68 8.91 18.47
N LEU A 208 6.79 9.66 18.42
CA LEU A 208 8.06 9.30 19.07
C LEU A 208 8.07 9.60 20.57
N GLY A 209 6.95 10.07 21.11
CA GLY A 209 6.80 10.58 22.46
C GLY A 209 6.84 12.10 22.51
N ASP A 210 6.89 12.62 23.73
CA ASP A 210 6.94 14.06 23.98
C ASP A 210 8.38 14.54 24.06
N ILE A 211 8.77 15.39 23.11
CA ILE A 211 10.15 15.85 22.93
C ILE A 211 10.11 17.35 22.69
N ALA A 212 11.02 18.10 23.32
CA ALA A 212 11.19 19.53 23.02
C ALA A 212 11.51 19.74 21.54
N TRP A 213 10.94 20.79 20.95
CA TRP A 213 11.29 21.20 19.59
C TRP A 213 12.74 21.68 19.55
N ASP A 214 13.13 22.52 20.50
CA ASP A 214 14.51 22.86 20.78
C ASP A 214 14.79 23.02 22.28
N ARG A 215 15.73 22.24 22.80
CA ARG A 215 16.12 22.28 24.23
C ARG A 215 16.81 23.57 24.64
N ASN A 216 17.30 24.36 23.69
CA ASN A 216 17.91 25.67 23.95
C ASN A 216 16.89 26.82 23.89
N ASP A 217 15.60 26.50 23.74
CA ASP A 217 14.49 27.45 23.61
C ASP A 217 14.66 28.42 22.43
N VAL A 218 15.18 27.94 21.29
CA VAL A 218 15.31 28.74 20.07
C VAL A 218 14.41 28.20 18.96
N ASN A 219 13.72 29.08 18.27
CA ASN A 219 12.79 28.74 17.19
C ASN A 219 13.43 28.72 15.78
N ASP A 220 14.67 28.23 15.69
CA ASP A 220 15.39 28.05 14.42
C ASP A 220 15.54 26.56 14.13
N TRP A 221 14.74 26.04 13.20
CA TRP A 221 14.73 24.60 12.90
C TRP A 221 16.10 24.12 12.40
N SER A 222 16.85 24.98 11.71
CA SER A 222 18.18 24.64 11.20
C SER A 222 19.20 24.33 12.30
N LYS A 223 18.89 24.71 13.55
CA LYS A 223 19.73 24.51 14.75
C LYS A 223 19.02 23.73 15.85
N ALA A 224 17.76 23.39 15.67
CA ALA A 224 16.93 22.80 16.70
C ALA A 224 17.43 21.42 17.14
N SER A 225 17.44 21.16 18.45
CA SER A 225 17.85 19.87 18.98
C SER A 225 17.02 18.69 18.43
N LEU A 226 15.72 18.90 18.17
CA LEU A 226 14.85 17.89 17.57
C LEU A 226 15.24 17.61 16.12
N GLN A 227 15.51 18.64 15.33
CA GLN A 227 16.00 18.49 13.96
C GLN A 227 17.27 17.64 13.92
N THR A 228 18.22 17.92 14.81
CA THR A 228 19.49 17.19 14.91
C THR A 228 19.26 15.74 15.30
N THR A 229 18.33 15.48 16.22
CA THR A 229 17.94 14.12 16.63
C THR A 229 17.30 13.36 15.47
N LEU A 230 16.34 13.98 14.77
CA LEU A 230 15.60 13.37 13.66
C LEU A 230 16.48 13.06 12.45
N ASN A 231 17.45 13.94 12.13
CA ASN A 231 18.34 13.76 10.98
C ASN A 231 19.69 13.12 11.33
N GLY A 232 19.96 12.92 12.63
CA GLY A 232 21.11 12.19 13.15
C GLY A 232 20.70 10.80 13.63
N GLU A 233 20.57 10.64 14.95
CA GLU A 233 20.34 9.33 15.59
C GLU A 233 19.10 8.60 15.06
N TYR A 234 18.00 9.30 14.85
CA TYR A 234 16.76 8.69 14.35
C TYR A 234 16.91 8.16 12.93
N TYR A 235 17.44 8.99 12.03
CA TYR A 235 17.66 8.62 10.63
C TYR A 235 18.68 7.48 10.51
N ASN A 236 19.77 7.53 11.28
CA ASN A 236 20.86 6.56 11.24
C ASN A 236 20.55 5.25 11.98
N GLY A 237 19.38 5.15 12.65
CA GLY A 237 18.94 3.92 13.31
C GLY A 237 19.50 3.71 14.73
N THR A 238 20.13 4.73 15.34
CA THR A 238 20.71 4.64 16.69
C THR A 238 19.84 5.26 17.78
N TYR A 239 18.75 5.94 17.40
CA TYR A 239 17.78 6.45 18.37
C TYR A 239 17.04 5.31 19.08
N LYS A 240 16.81 5.45 20.39
CA LYS A 240 16.40 4.34 21.26
C LYS A 240 15.12 3.63 20.84
N THR A 241 14.12 4.36 20.37
CA THR A 241 12.79 3.81 20.04
C THR A 241 12.26 4.39 18.73
N GLY A 242 11.88 3.53 17.79
CA GLY A 242 11.23 3.94 16.54
C GLY A 242 12.16 4.50 15.46
N ALA A 243 13.48 4.39 15.64
CA ALA A 243 14.47 4.81 14.63
C ALA A 243 14.30 4.05 13.30
N LEU A 244 14.91 4.58 12.23
CA LEU A 244 14.87 3.92 10.93
C LEU A 244 15.72 2.63 10.93
N LYS A 245 15.11 1.50 10.58
CA LYS A 245 15.65 0.15 10.78
C LYS A 245 16.78 -0.22 9.82
N ASN A 246 16.75 0.27 8.57
CA ASN A 246 17.68 -0.18 7.52
C ASN A 246 17.91 0.83 6.39
N ASP A 247 18.89 0.51 5.54
CA ASP A 247 19.26 1.33 4.37
C ASP A 247 18.16 1.40 3.32
N ALA A 248 17.37 0.35 3.12
CA ALA A 248 16.24 0.39 2.18
C ALA A 248 15.25 1.51 2.54
N THR A 249 14.90 1.63 3.83
CA THR A 249 14.08 2.72 4.37
C THR A 249 14.75 4.08 4.15
N ARG A 250 16.02 4.21 4.54
CA ARG A 250 16.79 5.47 4.42
C ARG A 250 16.94 5.94 2.98
N ASN A 251 17.14 5.00 2.06
CA ASN A 251 17.36 5.25 0.64
C ASN A 251 16.07 5.62 -0.10
N ALA A 252 14.91 5.26 0.45
CA ALA A 252 13.62 5.68 -0.07
C ALA A 252 13.29 7.16 0.22
N ILE A 253 13.93 7.75 1.24
CA ILE A 253 13.68 9.14 1.66
C ILE A 253 14.52 10.11 0.82
N GLU A 254 13.83 11.07 0.21
CA GLU A 254 14.43 12.17 -0.53
C GLU A 254 14.90 13.27 0.43
N SER A 255 16.04 13.89 0.10
CA SER A 255 16.48 15.13 0.73
C SER A 255 15.84 16.30 0.01
N VAL A 256 15.11 17.15 0.74
CA VAL A 256 14.40 18.30 0.18
C VAL A 256 14.76 19.58 0.90
N VAL A 257 14.48 20.71 0.26
CA VAL A 257 14.47 22.02 0.88
C VAL A 257 13.15 22.19 1.62
N TRP A 258 13.20 22.13 2.94
CA TRP A 258 12.08 22.48 3.81
C TRP A 258 11.99 23.99 3.93
N ASN A 259 10.79 24.54 3.75
CA ASN A 259 10.56 25.97 3.91
C ASN A 259 10.34 26.27 5.39
N LEU A 260 11.03 27.28 5.91
CA LEU A 260 11.00 27.68 7.32
C LEU A 260 10.41 29.09 7.47
N GLY A 261 9.62 29.55 6.51
CA GLY A 261 8.92 30.81 6.66
C GLY A 261 7.93 30.75 7.83
N GLY A 262 7.97 31.77 8.68
CA GLY A 262 7.11 31.92 9.84
C GLY A 262 6.12 33.06 9.67
N THR A 263 5.32 33.28 10.71
CA THR A 263 4.39 34.41 10.79
C THR A 263 4.42 35.03 12.18
N ALA A 264 4.00 36.29 12.30
CA ALA A 264 3.98 36.95 13.59
C ALA A 264 2.93 36.31 14.52
N SER A 265 3.11 36.47 15.83
CA SER A 265 2.09 36.09 16.81
C SER A 265 0.78 36.82 16.50
N TYR A 266 -0.33 36.09 16.60
CA TYR A 266 -1.66 36.60 16.30
C TYR A 266 -2.49 36.75 17.58
N GLY A 267 -3.25 37.84 17.68
CA GLY A 267 -4.17 38.13 18.78
C GLY A 267 -5.64 37.98 18.37
N SER A 268 -6.55 38.24 19.31
CA SER A 268 -8.01 38.18 19.10
C SER A 268 -8.44 38.96 17.86
N GLY A 269 -9.18 38.31 16.96
CA GLY A 269 -9.62 38.88 15.67
C GLY A 269 -8.71 38.58 14.47
N SER A 270 -7.57 37.91 14.68
CA SER A 270 -6.69 37.50 13.57
C SER A 270 -7.33 36.40 12.72
N ASN A 271 -7.39 36.62 11.41
CA ASN A 271 -7.86 35.62 10.47
C ASN A 271 -6.66 34.86 9.87
N VAL A 272 -6.32 33.71 10.45
CA VAL A 272 -5.19 32.89 10.03
C VAL A 272 -5.69 31.56 9.47
N LEU A 273 -5.89 31.55 8.15
CA LEU A 273 -6.40 30.42 7.39
C LEU A 273 -5.30 29.39 7.09
N ALA A 274 -5.71 28.19 6.67
CA ALA A 274 -4.78 27.19 6.12
C ALA A 274 -3.94 27.76 4.96
N SER A 275 -4.58 28.55 4.08
CA SER A 275 -3.91 29.24 2.96
C SER A 275 -2.92 30.32 3.41
N HIS A 276 -3.21 31.02 4.53
CA HIS A 276 -2.29 32.00 5.09
C HIS A 276 -1.03 31.31 5.62
N PHE A 277 -1.18 30.25 6.42
CA PHE A 277 -0.04 29.43 6.87
C PHE A 277 0.78 28.90 5.70
N TYR A 278 0.13 28.36 4.68
CA TYR A 278 0.79 27.86 3.49
C TYR A 278 1.68 28.90 2.80
N GLY A 279 1.18 30.13 2.69
CA GLY A 279 1.91 31.27 2.14
C GLY A 279 3.07 31.71 3.05
N TYR A 280 2.85 31.77 4.36
CA TYR A 280 3.89 32.11 5.34
C TYR A 280 5.02 31.10 5.33
N GLU A 281 4.69 29.81 5.33
CA GLU A 281 5.65 28.70 5.30
C GLU A 281 6.60 28.80 4.12
N ARG A 282 6.10 29.19 2.94
CA ARG A 282 6.87 29.38 1.70
C ARG A 282 7.53 30.75 1.58
N GLY A 283 7.22 31.66 2.51
CA GLY A 283 7.86 32.96 2.59
C GLY A 283 9.25 32.89 3.20
N THR A 284 9.90 34.05 3.28
CA THR A 284 11.25 34.20 3.87
C THR A 284 11.24 34.92 5.21
N THR A 285 10.06 35.23 5.75
CA THR A 285 9.91 35.96 7.01
C THR A 285 10.24 35.03 8.17
N VAL A 286 11.26 35.37 8.95
CA VAL A 286 11.74 34.57 10.07
C VAL A 286 12.14 35.47 11.23
N TYR A 287 12.31 34.89 12.43
CA TYR A 287 12.89 35.63 13.55
C TYR A 287 14.35 35.97 13.24
N SER A 288 14.78 37.17 13.65
CA SER A 288 16.02 37.84 13.27
C SER A 288 17.23 36.90 13.10
N GLY A 289 17.70 36.74 11.86
CA GLY A 289 18.92 35.99 11.53
C GLY A 289 18.75 34.47 11.36
N ASN A 290 17.54 33.93 11.53
CA ASN A 290 17.25 32.52 11.26
C ASN A 290 17.29 32.22 9.75
N ALA A 291 17.44 30.95 9.40
CA ALA A 291 17.40 30.51 8.01
C ALA A 291 15.93 30.38 7.53
N PRO A 292 15.55 30.93 6.37
CA PRO A 292 14.20 30.78 5.81
C PRO A 292 13.95 29.42 5.16
N THR A 293 14.98 28.59 5.02
CA THR A 293 14.90 27.24 4.46
C THR A 293 15.97 26.37 5.09
N TRP A 294 15.73 25.06 5.14
CA TRP A 294 16.73 24.07 5.57
C TRP A 294 16.65 22.83 4.68
N THR A 295 17.79 22.33 4.22
CA THR A 295 17.84 21.12 3.38
C THR A 295 18.08 19.90 4.25
N GLY A 296 17.21 18.91 4.15
CA GLY A 296 17.38 17.63 4.83
C GLY A 296 16.24 16.65 4.58
N LYS A 297 16.23 15.55 5.33
CA LYS A 297 15.41 14.37 5.02
C LYS A 297 14.15 14.28 5.88
N ILE A 298 14.30 14.51 7.17
CA ILE A 298 13.20 14.39 8.14
C ILE A 298 12.84 15.76 8.69
N GLY A 299 11.57 16.12 8.54
CA GLY A 299 10.96 17.33 9.11
C GLY A 299 9.73 16.98 9.95
N LEU A 300 8.86 17.97 10.13
CA LEU A 300 7.55 17.82 10.76
C LEU A 300 6.45 18.20 9.77
N MET A 301 5.19 17.94 10.15
CA MET A 301 4.07 18.51 9.41
C MET A 301 4.05 20.04 9.55
N TYR A 302 3.51 20.70 8.55
CA TYR A 302 3.19 22.12 8.62
C TYR A 302 1.77 22.33 9.19
N PRO A 303 1.48 23.46 9.82
CA PRO A 303 0.10 23.88 10.10
C PRO A 303 -0.80 23.85 8.86
N SER A 304 -0.27 24.17 7.67
CA SER A 304 -1.03 24.03 6.42
C SER A 304 -1.33 22.57 6.05
N ASP A 305 -0.44 21.62 6.36
CA ASP A 305 -0.73 20.20 6.14
C ASP A 305 -1.94 19.76 6.96
N TYR A 306 -1.98 20.18 8.23
CA TYR A 306 -3.12 20.00 9.10
C TYR A 306 -4.36 20.72 8.54
N GLY A 307 -4.33 22.04 8.35
CA GLY A 307 -5.51 22.80 7.93
C GLY A 307 -6.16 22.34 6.62
N TYR A 308 -5.40 21.75 5.69
CA TYR A 308 -5.94 21.23 4.43
C TYR A 308 -6.43 19.77 4.50
N ALA A 309 -6.15 19.02 5.59
CA ALA A 309 -6.51 17.61 5.72
C ALA A 309 -7.99 17.38 6.13
N THR A 310 -8.74 18.42 6.48
CA THR A 310 -10.15 18.30 6.88
C THR A 310 -11.12 18.07 5.72
N SER A 311 -12.04 17.11 5.76
CA SER A 311 -13.15 17.06 4.78
C SER A 311 -14.33 17.97 5.15
N GLY A 312 -14.28 18.64 6.31
CA GLY A 312 -15.48 19.13 6.97
C GLY A 312 -16.43 18.00 7.39
N GLY A 313 -17.48 18.36 8.09
CA GLY A 313 -18.52 17.45 8.60
C GLY A 313 -19.92 17.81 8.08
N THR A 314 -20.92 17.32 8.79
CA THR A 314 -22.34 17.48 8.41
C THR A 314 -22.89 18.87 8.71
N THR A 315 -22.32 19.58 9.69
CA THR A 315 -22.73 20.93 10.10
C THR A 315 -21.86 22.00 9.45
N THR A 316 -20.54 21.79 9.43
CA THR A 316 -19.55 22.68 8.82
C THR A 316 -18.85 21.96 7.69
N ASN A 317 -19.16 22.33 6.45
CA ASN A 317 -18.53 21.73 5.27
C ASN A 317 -17.06 22.17 5.10
N ARG A 318 -16.30 21.48 4.23
CA ARG A 318 -14.90 21.79 3.93
C ARG A 318 -14.67 23.25 3.56
N ALA A 319 -15.52 23.81 2.68
CA ALA A 319 -15.35 25.17 2.19
C ALA A 319 -15.40 26.18 3.36
N THR A 320 -16.33 25.99 4.30
CA THR A 320 -16.39 26.77 5.53
C THR A 320 -15.16 26.54 6.39
N CYS A 321 -14.72 25.29 6.58
CA CYS A 321 -13.51 24.99 7.36
C CYS A 321 -12.25 25.68 6.82
N LEU A 322 -12.09 25.76 5.49
CA LEU A 322 -10.93 26.40 4.85
C LEU A 322 -10.91 27.93 5.01
N VAL A 323 -12.06 28.55 5.29
CA VAL A 323 -12.17 29.99 5.59
C VAL A 323 -12.39 30.27 7.08
N THR A 324 -12.39 29.25 7.93
CA THR A 324 -12.35 29.38 9.38
C THR A 324 -10.90 29.48 9.84
N THR A 325 -10.60 30.46 10.69
CA THR A 325 -9.25 30.64 11.25
C THR A 325 -8.80 29.39 12.02
N LEU A 326 -7.59 28.91 11.72
CA LEU A 326 -6.95 27.83 12.48
C LEU A 326 -6.55 28.30 13.87
N ALA A 327 -6.34 29.60 14.04
CA ALA A 327 -5.90 30.22 15.28
C ALA A 327 -7.01 30.37 16.33
N LEU A 328 -6.60 30.55 17.58
CA LEU A 328 -7.48 30.92 18.71
C LEU A 328 -8.66 29.96 18.83
N ASN A 329 -9.90 30.48 18.75
CA ASN A 329 -11.10 29.69 18.92
C ASN A 329 -11.72 29.18 17.61
N GLY A 330 -11.20 29.55 16.42
CA GLY A 330 -11.92 29.29 15.16
C GLY A 330 -12.19 27.80 14.93
N TRP A 331 -11.13 27.00 14.81
CA TRP A 331 -11.28 25.54 14.73
C TRP A 331 -11.71 24.91 16.06
N ALA A 332 -11.35 25.49 17.21
CA ALA A 332 -11.79 24.97 18.51
C ALA A 332 -13.32 25.04 18.72
N GLU A 333 -14.00 26.01 18.10
CA GLU A 333 -15.45 26.15 18.08
C GLU A 333 -16.10 25.45 16.88
N SER A 334 -15.30 24.88 15.97
CA SER A 334 -15.76 24.17 14.77
C SER A 334 -15.26 22.72 14.76
N SER A 335 -15.90 21.89 15.59
CA SER A 335 -15.50 20.50 15.81
C SER A 335 -15.55 19.64 14.56
N ASP A 336 -16.45 19.94 13.62
CA ASP A 336 -16.49 19.29 12.31
C ASP A 336 -15.18 19.44 11.54
N CYS A 337 -14.46 20.56 11.67
CA CYS A 337 -13.21 20.77 10.95
C CYS A 337 -12.11 19.86 11.49
N TYR A 338 -11.87 19.82 12.81
CA TYR A 338 -10.79 19.00 13.34
C TYR A 338 -11.16 17.51 13.53
N ASN A 339 -12.42 17.17 13.79
CA ASN A 339 -12.84 15.76 13.93
C ASN A 339 -12.81 15.02 12.59
N ASN A 340 -12.95 15.75 11.48
CA ASN A 340 -12.86 15.19 10.12
C ASN A 340 -11.50 15.42 9.48
N ASP A 341 -10.44 15.43 10.31
CA ASP A 341 -9.06 15.62 9.91
C ASP A 341 -8.17 14.50 10.46
N TYR A 342 -7.66 13.62 9.59
CA TYR A 342 -6.85 12.48 10.03
C TYR A 342 -5.48 12.86 10.61
N LEU A 343 -5.03 14.11 10.48
CA LEU A 343 -3.81 14.62 11.13
C LEU A 343 -4.08 15.15 12.54
N HIS A 344 -5.34 15.43 12.88
CA HIS A 344 -5.74 15.77 14.25
C HIS A 344 -5.38 14.63 15.22
N ARG A 345 -4.65 14.98 16.27
CA ARG A 345 -4.34 14.15 17.44
C ARG A 345 -4.34 15.09 18.64
N ASP A 346 -3.77 14.63 19.75
CA ASP A 346 -3.44 15.49 20.88
C ASP A 346 -2.39 16.57 20.51
N HIS A 347 -1.79 17.25 21.49
CA HIS A 347 -0.81 18.32 21.24
C HIS A 347 0.39 17.82 20.42
N GLN A 348 0.67 18.41 19.25
CA GLN A 348 1.78 18.00 18.37
C GLN A 348 2.58 19.20 17.86
N TRP A 349 3.89 19.02 17.77
CA TRP A 349 4.77 19.99 17.13
C TRP A 349 4.52 20.10 15.64
N THR A 350 4.64 21.32 15.12
CA THR A 350 4.73 21.58 13.67
C THR A 350 6.09 22.17 13.33
N LEU A 351 6.38 22.31 12.03
CA LEU A 351 7.64 22.89 11.57
C LEU A 351 7.66 24.43 11.67
N THR A 352 6.49 25.08 11.62
CA THR A 352 6.38 26.54 11.48
C THR A 352 6.63 27.24 12.81
N HIS A 353 7.35 28.36 12.77
CA HIS A 353 7.68 29.14 13.95
C HIS A 353 7.11 30.56 13.90
N SER A 354 7.15 31.25 15.04
CA SER A 354 6.86 32.68 15.11
C SER A 354 7.99 33.48 14.49
N SER A 355 7.67 34.45 13.64
CA SER A 355 8.65 35.41 13.12
C SER A 355 8.89 36.60 14.06
N SER A 356 8.02 36.82 15.04
CA SER A 356 8.06 37.96 15.97
C SER A 356 8.70 37.66 17.33
N GLY A 357 8.97 36.39 17.63
CA GLY A 357 9.64 35.98 18.87
C GLY A 357 10.69 34.90 18.60
N SER A 358 11.72 34.83 19.45
CA SER A 358 12.87 33.93 19.30
C SER A 358 12.62 32.49 19.74
N ILE A 359 11.53 32.26 20.48
CA ILE A 359 11.33 31.00 21.23
C ILE A 359 10.03 30.29 20.85
N ASN A 360 9.12 30.97 20.14
CA ASN A 360 7.78 30.47 19.89
C ASN A 360 7.71 29.62 18.62
N VAL A 361 7.11 28.44 18.74
CA VAL A 361 6.86 27.47 17.66
C VAL A 361 5.38 27.11 17.61
N TYR A 362 4.81 26.99 16.42
CA TYR A 362 3.41 26.62 16.24
C TYR A 362 3.16 25.13 16.50
N ILE A 363 2.04 24.85 17.12
CA ILE A 363 1.54 23.52 17.44
C ILE A 363 0.09 23.38 17.04
N VAL A 364 -0.34 22.14 16.81
CA VAL A 364 -1.75 21.78 16.81
C VAL A 364 -2.11 21.35 18.23
N TYR A 365 -3.08 22.01 18.85
CA TYR A 365 -3.61 21.61 20.16
C TYR A 365 -4.62 20.47 20.00
N GLY A 366 -4.80 19.65 21.05
CA GLY A 366 -5.85 18.63 21.07
C GLY A 366 -7.26 19.18 20.85
N GLY A 367 -7.50 20.47 21.15
CA GLY A 367 -8.73 21.18 20.83
C GLY A 367 -8.89 21.60 19.36
N GLY A 368 -7.97 21.23 18.47
CA GLY A 368 -8.05 21.47 17.02
C GLY A 368 -7.53 22.84 16.56
N ASN A 369 -7.29 23.79 17.46
CA ASN A 369 -6.70 25.08 17.08
C ASN A 369 -5.17 25.00 16.95
N VAL A 370 -4.63 25.85 16.09
CA VAL A 370 -3.21 26.12 15.95
C VAL A 370 -2.84 27.33 16.79
N SER A 371 -1.89 27.17 17.70
CA SER A 371 -1.32 28.28 18.47
C SER A 371 0.17 28.00 18.70
N TYR A 372 0.87 28.88 19.40
CA TYR A 372 2.30 28.71 19.67
C TYR A 372 2.56 28.37 21.13
N ASP A 373 3.68 27.69 21.35
CA ASP A 373 4.25 27.42 22.66
C ASP A 373 5.78 27.61 22.58
N HIS A 374 6.46 27.61 23.72
CA HIS A 374 7.92 27.72 23.77
C HIS A 374 8.58 26.45 23.20
N ALA A 375 9.68 26.62 22.47
CA ALA A 375 10.37 25.52 21.80
C ALA A 375 10.91 24.47 22.78
N ASP A 376 11.18 24.85 24.03
CA ASP A 376 11.72 23.98 25.08
C ASP A 376 10.70 22.99 25.68
N LYS A 377 9.40 23.12 25.39
CA LYS A 377 8.37 22.30 26.03
C LYS A 377 8.43 20.83 25.63
N THR A 378 8.42 19.94 26.62
CA THR A 378 8.49 18.48 26.44
C THR A 378 7.15 17.77 26.66
N ASN A 379 6.03 18.40 26.30
CA ASN A 379 4.68 17.86 26.45
C ASN A 379 3.90 17.89 25.13
N LYS A 380 4.63 17.82 24.01
CA LYS A 380 4.09 17.87 22.66
C LYS A 380 4.63 16.67 21.89
N SER A 381 3.72 15.95 21.27
CA SER A 381 4.03 14.76 20.49
C SER A 381 4.81 15.10 19.22
N VAL A 382 5.75 14.21 18.86
CA VAL A 382 6.56 14.32 17.65
C VAL A 382 6.18 13.23 16.66
N ARG A 383 5.74 13.64 15.46
CA ARG A 383 5.49 12.73 14.35
C ARG A 383 6.37 13.12 13.16
N PRO A 384 7.45 12.37 12.90
CA PRO A 384 8.34 12.62 11.77
C PRO A 384 7.58 12.64 10.44
N ALA A 385 7.91 13.62 9.61
CA ALA A 385 7.45 13.71 8.23
C ALA A 385 8.65 13.61 7.27
N ALA A 386 8.44 12.96 6.13
CA ALA A 386 9.48 12.75 5.12
C ALA A 386 8.88 12.81 3.72
N PHE A 387 9.72 13.13 2.74
CA PHE A 387 9.36 12.98 1.32
C PHE A 387 10.00 11.70 0.78
N LEU A 388 9.21 10.90 0.05
CA LEU A 388 9.71 9.74 -0.67
C LEU A 388 10.25 10.16 -2.04
N LYS A 389 11.30 9.50 -2.51
CA LYS A 389 11.81 9.67 -3.87
C LYS A 389 10.73 9.34 -4.91
N SER A 390 10.78 10.03 -6.05
CA SER A 390 9.80 9.90 -7.14
C SER A 390 9.77 8.51 -7.78
N ASN A 391 10.86 7.75 -7.68
CA ASN A 391 10.99 6.39 -8.22
C ASN A 391 10.47 5.29 -7.29
N ILE A 392 9.92 5.61 -6.11
CA ILE A 392 9.31 4.59 -5.24
C ILE A 392 8.05 4.02 -5.88
N LEU A 393 7.95 2.70 -5.84
CA LEU A 393 6.85 1.93 -6.41
C LEU A 393 6.02 1.30 -5.29
N LEU A 394 4.74 1.06 -5.57
CA LEU A 394 3.87 0.18 -4.81
C LEU A 394 3.97 -1.24 -5.36
N SER A 395 3.84 -2.24 -4.48
CA SER A 395 3.80 -3.64 -4.92
C SER A 395 2.50 -4.02 -5.65
N GLY A 396 1.47 -3.16 -5.57
CA GLY A 396 0.11 -3.46 -6.01
C GLY A 396 -0.76 -4.07 -4.92
N VAL A 397 -0.17 -4.40 -3.77
CA VAL A 397 -0.86 -4.92 -2.58
C VAL A 397 -1.21 -3.78 -1.61
N GLY A 398 -2.35 -3.91 -0.95
CA GLY A 398 -2.87 -2.91 -0.01
C GLY A 398 -3.80 -1.91 -0.69
N ASP A 399 -4.90 -1.58 -0.01
CA ASP A 399 -5.86 -0.57 -0.47
C ASP A 399 -5.65 0.80 0.20
N GLY A 400 -4.74 0.88 1.17
CA GLY A 400 -4.44 2.07 1.95
C GLY A 400 -5.26 2.20 3.22
N SER A 401 -6.17 1.26 3.52
CA SER A 401 -6.86 1.21 4.80
C SER A 401 -5.91 0.84 5.94
N SER A 402 -6.34 1.04 7.20
CA SER A 402 -5.52 0.67 8.36
C SER A 402 -5.23 -0.82 8.45
N ASN A 403 -6.12 -1.65 7.89
CA ASN A 403 -6.03 -3.11 7.93
C ASN A 403 -5.29 -3.66 6.70
N SER A 404 -5.23 -2.88 5.62
CA SER A 404 -4.50 -3.22 4.40
C SER A 404 -3.70 -2.00 3.88
N PRO A 405 -2.68 -1.53 4.64
CA PRO A 405 -1.84 -0.41 4.21
C PRO A 405 -1.18 -0.69 2.86
N TYR A 406 -0.92 0.36 2.08
CA TYR A 406 -0.12 0.23 0.86
C TYR A 406 1.25 -0.35 1.16
N GLN A 407 1.72 -1.26 0.31
CA GLN A 407 3.03 -1.87 0.42
C GLN A 407 4.01 -1.27 -0.59
N LEU A 408 5.20 -0.89 -0.12
CA LEU A 408 6.23 -0.28 -0.95
C LEU A 408 7.17 -1.33 -1.53
N LYS A 409 7.61 -1.17 -2.77
CA LYS A 409 8.81 -1.82 -3.28
C LYS A 409 10.00 -0.89 -3.07
N VAL A 410 10.76 -1.16 -2.01
CA VAL A 410 12.01 -0.48 -1.70
C VAL A 410 13.13 -1.52 -1.64
N GLY A 411 14.18 -1.30 -2.43
CA GLY A 411 15.23 -2.28 -2.70
C GLY A 411 15.80 -2.04 -4.07
#